data_AF-A0A538JRC6-F1
#
_entry.id   AF-A0A538JRC6-F1
#
_cell.length_a   1.000
_cell.length_b   1.000
_cell.length_c   1.000
_cell.angle_alpha   90.00
_cell.angle_beta   90.00
_cell.angle_gamma   90.00
#
_symmetry.space_group_name_H-M   'P 1'
#
loop_
_entity.id
_entity.type
_entity.pdbx_description
1 polymer ?
#
loop_
_entity_poly.entity_id
_entity_poly.type
_entity_poly.pdbx_seq_one_letter_code
_entity_poly.pdbx_strand_id
1 'polypeptide(L)' 'NVLTMVGREKDPEAIEARKRQIRAQYETQGHPYYASARLWDDGVIHPADTRDVLGLALSACANAPLPDRRKPVFRM' A
#
# COMPACT_ATOMS: atom_id res chain seq x y z
N ASN A 1 -1.59 26.77 34.04
CA ASN A 1 -0.43 26.88 33.12
C ASN A 1 -0.89 26.38 31.77
N VAL A 2 -0.83 27.23 30.73
CA VAL A 2 -1.33 26.96 29.36
C VAL A 2 -0.58 25.80 28.69
N LEU A 3 0.49 25.28 29.33
CA LEU A 3 1.27 24.12 28.89
C LEU A 3 0.55 22.75 28.90
N THR A 4 -0.72 22.64 29.30
CA THR A 4 -1.49 21.37 29.25
C THR A 4 -2.31 21.19 27.97
N MET A 5 -2.29 22.14 27.02
CA MET A 5 -3.08 22.08 25.77
C MET A 5 -2.40 21.35 24.59
N VAL A 6 -1.66 20.28 24.85
CA VAL A 6 -1.44 19.18 23.89
C VAL A 6 -1.32 17.93 24.75
N GLY A 7 -2.37 17.12 24.80
CA GLY A 7 -2.45 15.94 25.66
C GLY A 7 -1.35 14.93 25.34
N ARG A 8 -0.20 15.05 26.02
CA ARG A 8 0.75 13.95 26.16
C ARG A 8 0.13 12.96 27.12
N GLU A 9 -0.42 11.90 26.56
CA GLU A 9 -0.74 10.68 27.28
C GLU A 9 0.55 10.23 28.00
N LYS A 10 0.57 10.30 29.34
CA LYS A 10 1.77 9.99 30.15
C LYS A 10 1.73 8.58 30.73
N ASP A 11 0.57 7.93 30.67
CA ASP A 11 0.38 6.57 31.14
C ASP A 11 0.93 5.58 30.08
N PRO A 12 1.96 4.79 30.41
CA PRO A 12 2.53 3.80 29.51
C PRO A 12 1.52 2.75 29.04
N GLU A 13 0.54 2.39 29.88
CA GLU A 13 -0.46 1.38 29.52
C GLU A 13 -1.44 1.91 28.49
N ALA A 14 -1.94 3.14 28.67
CA ALA A 14 -2.76 3.84 27.68
C ALA A 14 -2.02 4.00 26.34
N ILE A 15 -0.74 4.36 26.36
CA ILE A 15 0.09 4.45 25.15
C ILE A 15 0.17 3.10 24.42
N GLU A 16 0.47 2.01 25.13
CA GLU A 16 0.57 0.70 24.50
C GLU A 16 -0.79 0.17 24.02
N ALA A 17 -1.89 0.45 24.72
CA ALA A 17 -3.23 0.13 24.26
C ALA A 17 -3.54 0.84 22.92
N ARG A 18 -3.22 2.13 22.81
CA ARG A 18 -3.39 2.90 21.58
C ARG A 18 -2.51 2.37 20.44
N LYS A 19 -1.24 2.08 20.72
CA LYS A 19 -0.34 1.49 19.70
C LYS A 19 -0.85 0.13 19.23
N ARG A 20 -1.36 -0.72 20.13
CA ARG A 20 -1.98 -2.01 19.75
C ARG A 20 -3.15 -1.80 18.80
N GLN A 21 -4.03 -0.84 19.09
CA GLN A 21 -5.15 -0.51 18.19
C GLN A 21 -4.67 -0.06 16.81
N ILE A 22 -3.66 0.82 16.75
CA ILE A 22 -3.10 1.29 15.48
C ILE A 22 -2.48 0.11 14.71
N ARG A 23 -1.65 -0.73 15.35
CA ARG A 23 -1.06 -1.90 14.69
C ARG A 23 -2.15 -2.83 14.15
N ALA A 24 -3.20 -3.10 14.91
CA ALA A 24 -4.32 -3.93 14.46
C ALA A 24 -5.06 -3.34 13.25
N GLN A 25 -5.23 -2.01 13.23
CA GLN A 25 -5.78 -1.33 12.06
C GLN A 25 -4.89 -1.51 10.83
N TYR A 26 -3.58 -1.30 10.97
CA TYR A 26 -2.62 -1.46 9.87
C TYR A 26 -2.54 -2.91 9.39
N GLU A 27 -2.60 -3.89 10.28
CA GLU A 27 -2.62 -5.30 9.91
C GLU A 27 -3.87 -5.62 9.07
N THR A 28 -5.03 -5.14 9.50
CA THR A 28 -6.30 -5.36 8.79
C THR A 28 -6.31 -4.67 7.43
N GLN A 29 -5.88 -3.41 7.38
CA GLN A 29 -5.99 -2.57 6.17
C GLN A 29 -4.81 -2.77 5.20
N GLY A 30 -3.69 -3.30 5.69
CA GLY A 30 -2.52 -3.65 4.90
C GLY A 30 -2.52 -5.09 4.38
N HIS A 31 -3.46 -5.93 4.84
CA HIS A 31 -3.58 -7.31 4.36
C HIS A 31 -3.89 -7.34 2.85
N PRO A 32 -3.29 -8.25 2.04
CA PRO A 32 -3.52 -8.31 0.60
C PRO A 32 -5.00 -8.33 0.19
N TYR A 33 -5.82 -9.13 0.87
CA TYR A 33 -7.27 -9.17 0.60
C TYR A 33 -8.01 -7.86 0.87
N TYR A 34 -7.53 -7.02 1.79
CA TYR A 34 -8.13 -5.70 2.01
C TYR A 34 -7.92 -4.79 0.80
N ALA A 35 -6.73 -4.85 0.18
CA ALA A 35 -6.37 -4.12 -1.02
C ALA A 35 -7.13 -4.63 -2.26
N SER A 36 -7.11 -5.94 -2.51
CA SER A 36 -7.77 -6.53 -3.70
C SER A 36 -9.29 -6.39 -3.65
N ALA A 37 -9.91 -6.43 -2.45
CA ALA A 37 -11.35 -6.16 -2.30
C ALA A 37 -11.73 -4.72 -2.69
N ARG A 38 -10.75 -3.82 -2.85
CA ARG A 38 -10.92 -2.41 -3.22
C ARG A 38 -10.28 -2.06 -4.57
N LEU A 39 -9.81 -3.07 -5.30
CA LEU A 39 -9.14 -2.91 -6.60
C LEU A 39 -7.93 -1.95 -6.53
N TRP A 40 -7.19 -1.97 -5.42
CA TRP A 40 -5.90 -1.28 -5.36
C TRP A 40 -4.83 -2.01 -6.19
N ASP A 41 -5.07 -3.30 -6.42
CA ASP A 41 -4.34 -4.21 -7.29
C ASP A 41 -5.33 -4.99 -8.17
N ASP A 42 -4.80 -5.64 -9.22
CA ASP A 42 -5.57 -6.47 -10.14
C ASP A 42 -5.70 -7.94 -9.67
N GLY A 43 -5.25 -8.26 -8.45
CA GLY A 43 -5.39 -9.56 -7.81
C GLY A 43 -4.16 -10.03 -7.02
N VAL A 44 -4.41 -10.80 -5.96
CA VAL A 44 -3.37 -11.57 -5.25
C VAL A 44 -3.06 -12.83 -6.04
N ILE A 45 -1.78 -13.10 -6.30
CA ILE A 45 -1.32 -14.30 -7.00
C ILE A 45 -0.45 -15.17 -6.11
N HIS A 46 -0.39 -16.46 -6.40
CA HIS A 46 0.59 -17.34 -5.77
C HIS A 46 2.01 -16.93 -6.22
N PRO A 47 2.98 -16.78 -5.29
CA PRO A 47 4.30 -16.25 -5.67
C PRO A 47 5.02 -17.02 -6.78
N ALA A 48 4.84 -18.35 -6.85
CA ALA A 48 5.45 -19.18 -7.90
C ALA A 48 4.90 -18.88 -9.30
N ASP A 49 3.71 -18.30 -9.41
CA ASP A 49 3.01 -18.06 -10.69
C ASP A 49 3.42 -16.71 -11.31
N THR A 50 4.25 -15.92 -10.62
CA THR A 50 4.68 -14.57 -11.04
C THR A 50 5.19 -14.55 -12.48
N ARG A 51 5.98 -15.55 -12.89
CA ARG A 51 6.54 -15.62 -14.24
C ARG A 51 5.46 -15.77 -15.30
N ASP A 52 4.49 -16.65 -15.06
CA ASP A 52 3.46 -16.98 -16.03
C ASP A 52 2.45 -15.84 -16.16
N VAL A 53 2.05 -15.24 -15.04
CA VAL A 53 1.20 -14.03 -15.02
C VAL A 53 1.86 -12.88 -15.77
N LEU A 54 3.14 -12.59 -15.52
CA LEU A 54 3.86 -11.54 -16.26
C LEU A 54 4.01 -11.87 -17.75
N GLY A 55 4.27 -13.13 -18.10
CA GLY A 55 4.38 -13.57 -19.48
C GLY A 55 3.07 -13.35 -20.26
N LEU A 56 1.95 -13.73 -19.67
CA LEU A 56 0.61 -13.49 -20.23
C LEU A 56 0.31 -11.99 -20.35
N ALA A 57 0.56 -11.20 -19.30
CA ALA A 57 0.32 -9.76 -19.31
C ALA A 57 1.14 -9.04 -20.40
N LEU A 58 2.43 -9.37 -20.53
CA LEU A 58 3.29 -8.82 -21.58
C LEU A 58 2.83 -9.23 -22.98
N SER A 59 2.42 -10.49 -23.16
CA SER A 59 1.86 -10.96 -24.43
C SER A 59 0.58 -10.20 -24.81
N ALA A 60 -0.28 -9.87 -23.84
CA ALA A 60 -1.45 -9.05 -24.08
C ALA A 60 -1.06 -7.62 -24.48
N CYS A 61 -0.14 -6.99 -23.74
CA CYS A 61 0.37 -5.65 -24.02
C CYS A 61 1.04 -5.51 -25.39
N ALA A 62 1.65 -6.58 -25.90
CA ALA A 62 2.34 -6.58 -27.21
C ALA A 62 1.40 -6.36 -28.41
N ASN A 63 0.08 -6.36 -28.21
CA ASN A 63 -0.90 -6.06 -29.27
C ASN A 63 -1.12 -4.56 -29.49
N ALA A 64 -0.58 -3.68 -28.64
CA ALA A 64 -0.66 -2.24 -28.79
C ALA A 64 0.66 -1.65 -29.34
N PRO A 65 0.61 -0.62 -30.20
CA PRO A 65 1.82 0.07 -30.65
C PRO A 65 2.51 0.78 -29.48
N LEU A 66 3.84 0.79 -29.48
CA LEU A 66 4.62 1.52 -28.49
C LEU A 66 4.55 3.03 -28.77
N PRO A 67 4.15 3.87 -27.79
CA PRO A 67 4.07 5.32 -27.99
C PRO A 67 5.46 5.97 -27.91
N ASP A 68 5.62 7.11 -28.58
CA ASP A 68 6.79 7.97 -28.41
C ASP A 68 6.90 8.45 -26.96
N ARG A 69 8.10 8.31 -26.36
CA ARG A 69 8.37 8.78 -24.99
C ARG A 69 8.79 10.25 -24.98
N ARG A 70 8.04 11.08 -24.27
CA ARG A 70 8.42 12.45 -23.93
C ARG A 70 8.88 12.51 -22.48
N LYS A 71 10.00 13.19 -22.21
CA LYS A 71 10.51 13.37 -20.84
C LYS A 71 9.74 14.53 -20.15
N PRO A 72 9.33 14.39 -18.88
CA PRO A 72 8.74 15.49 -18.12
C PRO A 72 9.81 16.51 -17.67
N VAL A 73 9.37 17.64 -17.11
CA VAL A 73 10.26 18.57 -16.41
C VAL A 73 10.74 17.92 -15.11
N PHE A 74 12.07 17.88 -14.92
CA PHE A 74 12.67 17.41 -13.67
C PHE A 74 12.94 18.59 -12.73
N ARG A 75 12.51 18.47 -11.46
CA ARG A 75 12.92 19.40 -10.40
C ARG A 75 14.32 19.00 -9.94
N MET A 76 15.30 19.87 -10.21
CA MET A 76 16.70 19.73 -9.78
C MET A 76 16.91 20.32 -8.39
#